data_AF-A0A1U7T7C2-F1
#
_entry.id   AF-A0A1U7T7C2-F1
#
_cell.length_a   1.000
_cell.length_b   1.000
_cell.length_c   1.000
_cell.angle_alpha   90.00
_cell.angle_beta   90.00
_cell.angle_gamma   90.00
#
_symmetry.space_group_name_H-M   'P 1'
#
loop_
_entity.id
_entity.type
_entity.pdbx_description
1 polymer ?
#
loop_
_entity_poly.entity_id
_entity_poly.type
_entity_poly.pdbx_seq_one_letter_code
_entity_poly.pdbx_strand_id
1 'polypeptide(L)'
;MKAKRCAIPVVSSESPPSKKMKVQKVLKSTEEQELEKRMKMQREVMEMRKKNEEFKKLALAGAGKPVKKPVSQVTKSVDFHFCTDERIKSHPKNQEEYKEVNFTSELRKHTSSPARVTKGCTIIKPFNLSQGKKRTFDETASTYVPLAQQVEAFYKRTPNRYHLRSKKDDNSLLPSKSSATKISRDPRTPVLQTKQRARPVTCKSAAEQEAEELEKLQQYKFKARELDPRILEGGPILPKKPPVKPPTQPIGFDLETEKRIQERESKKKLEEEHFEFHSRPCPTKILEDVV
;
A
#
# COMPACT_ATOMS: atom_id res chain seq x y z
N MET A 1 -0.74 -4.45 -119.25
CA MET A 1 0.07 -5.43 -118.49
C MET A 1 -0.16 -5.13 -117.01
N LYS A 2 -0.91 -5.92 -116.20
CA LYS A 2 -0.57 -7.23 -115.58
C LYS A 2 0.90 -7.28 -115.10
N ALA A 3 1.30 -7.65 -113.89
CA ALA A 3 0.71 -8.41 -112.78
C ALA A 3 1.49 -8.07 -111.48
N LYS A 4 0.85 -7.97 -110.30
CA LYS A 4 0.86 -8.96 -109.19
C LYS A 4 2.16 -9.76 -108.97
N ARG A 5 2.74 -9.68 -107.77
CA ARG A 5 2.76 -10.72 -106.70
C ARG A 5 3.83 -10.42 -105.63
N CYS A 6 3.42 -10.31 -104.35
CA CYS A 6 3.61 -11.28 -103.24
C CYS A 6 4.97 -11.09 -102.52
N ALA A 7 5.01 -10.51 -101.32
CA ALA A 7 4.70 -11.09 -99.99
C ALA A 7 5.88 -11.88 -99.39
N ILE A 8 6.24 -11.58 -98.14
CA ILE A 8 6.88 -12.47 -97.13
C ILE A 8 6.70 -11.82 -95.73
N PRO A 9 6.59 -12.61 -94.65
CA PRO A 9 5.68 -12.33 -93.54
C PRO A 9 6.37 -11.90 -92.24
N VAL A 10 5.58 -11.24 -91.39
CA VAL A 10 5.85 -11.04 -89.96
C VAL A 10 5.50 -12.34 -89.24
N VAL A 11 6.49 -12.96 -88.60
CA VAL A 11 6.32 -14.12 -87.71
C VAL A 11 6.60 -13.68 -86.27
N SER A 12 5.68 -14.10 -85.42
CA SER A 12 5.55 -13.90 -83.99
C SER A 12 6.52 -14.76 -83.16
N SER A 13 6.69 -14.30 -81.91
CA SER A 13 7.01 -15.03 -80.68
C SER A 13 8.37 -15.72 -80.56
N GLU A 14 9.21 -15.21 -79.65
CA GLU A 14 10.01 -16.05 -78.75
C GLU A 14 10.46 -15.25 -77.51
N SER A 15 10.00 -15.72 -76.35
CA SER A 15 10.44 -15.27 -75.02
C SER A 15 11.71 -16.02 -74.58
N PRO A 16 12.71 -15.36 -73.98
CA PRO A 16 13.71 -16.02 -73.15
C PRO A 16 13.52 -15.69 -71.65
N PRO A 17 14.16 -16.45 -70.75
CA PRO A 17 13.44 -17.12 -69.66
C PRO A 17 13.32 -16.30 -68.37
N SER A 18 12.21 -16.56 -67.68
CA SER A 18 11.99 -16.34 -66.25
C SER A 18 13.21 -16.77 -65.44
N LYS A 19 14.04 -15.80 -65.03
CA LYS A 19 14.90 -15.98 -63.85
C LYS A 19 13.95 -16.08 -62.66
N LYS A 20 13.86 -17.28 -62.09
CA LYS A 20 13.30 -17.49 -60.75
C LYS A 20 14.04 -16.55 -59.82
N MET A 21 13.44 -15.40 -59.52
CA MET A 21 13.89 -14.58 -58.41
C MET A 21 13.70 -15.48 -57.20
N LYS A 22 14.82 -15.92 -56.62
CA LYS A 22 14.85 -16.28 -55.21
C LYS A 22 14.09 -15.15 -54.53
N VAL A 23 12.95 -15.45 -53.92
CA VAL A 23 12.34 -14.57 -52.92
C VAL A 23 13.40 -14.46 -51.85
N GLN A 24 14.28 -13.48 -52.01
CA GLN A 24 15.09 -12.97 -50.93
C GLN A 24 14.03 -12.55 -49.93
N LYS A 25 13.91 -13.30 -48.84
CA LYS A 25 13.22 -12.80 -47.66
C LYS A 25 13.93 -11.49 -47.39
N VAL A 26 13.29 -10.37 -47.74
CA VAL A 26 13.74 -9.06 -47.33
C VAL A 26 13.72 -9.18 -45.82
N LEU A 27 14.92 -9.37 -45.26
CA LEU A 27 15.12 -9.34 -43.83
C LEU A 27 14.67 -7.92 -43.48
N LYS A 28 13.49 -7.82 -42.87
CA LYS A 28 12.94 -6.56 -42.40
C LYS A 28 14.06 -5.80 -41.72
N SER A 29 14.26 -4.55 -42.13
CA SER A 29 15.26 -3.70 -41.48
C SER A 29 15.00 -3.71 -39.97
N THR A 30 16.05 -3.67 -39.15
CA THR A 30 15.91 -3.65 -37.68
C THR A 30 14.95 -2.55 -37.23
N GLU A 31 14.95 -1.42 -37.94
CA GLU A 31 14.02 -0.31 -37.75
C GLU A 31 12.55 -0.68 -38.02
N GLU A 32 12.28 -1.45 -39.08
CA GLU A 32 10.94 -1.92 -39.42
C GLU A 32 10.41 -2.91 -38.37
N GLN A 33 11.28 -3.77 -37.85
CA GLN A 33 10.95 -4.69 -36.77
C GLN A 33 10.63 -3.95 -35.46
N GLU A 34 11.33 -2.85 -35.18
CA GLU A 34 11.03 -1.99 -34.03
C GLU A 34 9.69 -1.27 -34.18
N LEU A 35 9.38 -0.76 -35.37
CA LEU A 35 8.10 -0.12 -35.68
C LEU A 35 6.93 -1.11 -35.50
N GLU A 36 7.07 -2.34 -36.01
CA GLU A 36 6.07 -3.39 -35.85
C GLU A 36 5.86 -3.75 -34.36
N LYS A 37 6.95 -3.82 -33.59
CA LYS A 37 6.90 -4.06 -32.14
C LYS A 37 6.18 -2.94 -31.39
N ARG A 38 6.45 -1.67 -31.74
CA ARG A 38 5.75 -0.50 -31.15
C ARG A 38 4.27 -0.51 -31.48
N MET A 39 3.90 -0.77 -32.73
CA MET A 39 2.49 -0.84 -33.16
C MET A 39 1.75 -1.97 -32.46
N LYS A 40 2.38 -3.15 -32.32
CA LYS A 40 1.80 -4.28 -31.59
C LYS A 40 1.55 -3.92 -30.12
N MET A 41 2.54 -3.31 -29.46
CA MET A 41 2.44 -2.88 -28.07
C MET A 41 1.34 -1.84 -27.87
N GLN A 42 1.22 -0.87 -28.79
CA GLN A 42 0.15 0.13 -28.73
C GLN A 42 -1.24 -0.48 -28.88
N ARG A 43 -1.42 -1.46 -29.78
CA ARG A 43 -2.67 -2.22 -29.93
C ARG A 43 -3.01 -2.99 -28.66
N GLU A 44 -2.04 -3.66 -28.07
CA GLU A 44 -2.23 -4.42 -26.82
C GLU A 44 -2.63 -3.51 -25.66
N VAL A 45 -1.99 -2.34 -25.51
CA VAL A 45 -2.36 -1.34 -24.50
C VAL A 45 -3.77 -0.81 -24.73
N MET A 46 -4.18 -0.57 -25.98
CA MET A 46 -5.54 -0.14 -26.30
C MET A 46 -6.57 -1.21 -25.94
N GLU A 47 -6.29 -2.48 -26.26
CA GLU A 47 -7.18 -3.59 -25.95
C GLU A 47 -7.31 -3.81 -24.42
N MET A 48 -6.20 -3.71 -23.69
CA MET A 48 -6.19 -3.78 -22.23
C MET A 48 -6.98 -2.63 -21.60
N ARG A 49 -6.84 -1.40 -22.12
CA ARG A 49 -7.64 -0.25 -21.66
C ARG A 49 -9.12 -0.46 -21.91
N LYS A 50 -9.50 -0.97 -23.08
CA LYS A 50 -10.90 -1.28 -23.42
C LYS A 50 -11.49 -2.35 -22.49
N LYS A 51 -10.77 -3.45 -22.26
CA LYS A 51 -11.16 -4.49 -21.30
C LYS A 51 -11.33 -3.92 -19.89
N ASN A 52 -10.39 -3.08 -19.44
CA ASN A 52 -10.46 -2.44 -18.12
C ASN A 52 -11.68 -1.50 -18.00
N GLU A 53 -12.02 -0.77 -19.06
CA GLU A 53 -13.23 0.05 -19.09
C GLU A 53 -14.50 -0.80 -19.01
N GLU A 54 -14.55 -1.93 -19.71
CA GLU A 54 -15.64 -2.90 -19.63
C GLU A 54 -15.78 -3.50 -18.22
N PHE A 55 -14.66 -3.91 -17.60
CA PHE A 55 -14.66 -4.39 -16.20
C PHE A 55 -15.10 -3.31 -15.22
N LYS A 56 -14.63 -2.07 -15.40
CA LYS A 56 -15.05 -0.91 -14.59
C LYS A 56 -16.56 -0.67 -14.74
N LYS A 57 -17.08 -0.73 -15.98
CA LYS A 57 -18.51 -0.57 -16.26
C LYS A 57 -19.33 -1.68 -15.60
N LEU A 58 -18.87 -2.93 -15.65
CA LEU A 58 -19.53 -4.07 -15.00
C LEU A 58 -19.55 -3.93 -13.47
N ALA A 59 -18.44 -3.50 -12.86
CA ALA A 59 -18.36 -3.27 -11.42
C ALA A 59 -19.30 -2.13 -10.97
N LEU A 60 -19.37 -1.03 -11.74
CA LEU A 60 -20.24 0.10 -11.45
C LEU A 60 -21.73 -0.19 -11.70
N ALA A 61 -22.05 -1.07 -12.66
CA ALA A 61 -23.44 -1.43 -12.99
C ALA A 61 -24.14 -2.27 -11.90
N GLY A 62 -23.45 -2.65 -10.82
CA GLY A 62 -24.07 -3.18 -9.60
C GLY A 62 -24.92 -4.45 -9.81
N ALA A 63 -24.69 -5.21 -10.88
CA ALA A 63 -25.48 -6.40 -11.17
C ALA A 63 -25.06 -7.54 -10.24
N GLY A 64 -25.77 -7.65 -9.11
CA GLY A 64 -25.71 -8.75 -8.16
C GLY A 64 -26.02 -10.11 -8.79
N LYS A 65 -25.03 -10.71 -9.45
CA LYS A 65 -25.04 -12.15 -9.75
C LYS A 65 -24.61 -12.87 -8.47
N PRO A 66 -25.45 -13.73 -7.86
CA PRO A 66 -24.96 -14.66 -6.86
C PRO A 66 -23.95 -15.55 -7.58
N VAL A 67 -22.69 -15.50 -7.16
CA VAL A 67 -21.68 -16.44 -7.61
C VAL A 67 -22.14 -17.81 -7.11
N LYS A 68 -22.81 -18.57 -7.98
CA LYS A 68 -22.86 -20.02 -7.85
C LYS A 68 -21.41 -20.45 -7.93
N LYS A 69 -20.79 -20.76 -6.78
CA LYS A 69 -19.45 -21.35 -6.77
C LYS A 69 -19.54 -22.63 -7.59
N PRO A 70 -18.90 -22.74 -8.76
CA PRO A 70 -18.71 -24.07 -9.32
C PRO A 70 -17.88 -24.83 -8.29
N VAL A 71 -18.26 -26.07 -8.00
CA VAL A 71 -17.41 -27.00 -7.25
C VAL A 71 -16.09 -27.04 -8.00
N SER A 72 -15.10 -26.34 -7.44
CA SER A 72 -13.84 -26.07 -8.12
C SER A 72 -13.14 -27.40 -8.29
N GLN A 73 -12.96 -27.83 -9.54
CA GLN A 73 -12.03 -28.90 -9.85
C GLN A 73 -10.67 -28.50 -9.23
N VAL A 74 -10.11 -29.41 -8.44
CA VAL A 74 -8.90 -29.17 -7.64
C VAL A 74 -7.78 -28.69 -8.56
N THR A 75 -7.31 -27.47 -8.32
CA THR A 75 -6.19 -26.87 -9.04
C THR A 75 -4.95 -27.72 -8.80
N LYS A 76 -4.35 -28.26 -9.87
CA LYS A 76 -3.05 -28.94 -9.77
C LYS A 76 -1.97 -27.89 -9.55
N SER A 77 -1.12 -28.09 -8.55
CA SER A 77 0.07 -27.26 -8.34
C SER A 77 1.03 -27.44 -9.51
N VAL A 78 1.43 -26.34 -10.13
CA VAL A 78 2.52 -26.29 -11.11
C VAL A 78 3.71 -25.67 -10.39
N ASP A 79 4.82 -26.40 -10.34
CA ASP A 79 6.03 -25.90 -9.69
C ASP A 79 6.61 -24.71 -10.47
N PHE A 80 7.03 -23.71 -9.72
CA PHE A 80 7.69 -22.53 -10.26
C PHE A 80 9.03 -22.95 -10.88
N HIS A 81 9.33 -22.43 -12.06
CA HIS A 81 10.64 -22.58 -12.68
C HIS A 81 11.38 -21.27 -12.44
N PHE A 82 12.42 -21.28 -11.60
CA PHE A 82 13.21 -20.09 -11.37
C PHE A 82 14.31 -19.99 -12.44
N CYS A 83 14.62 -18.76 -12.86
CA CYS A 83 15.76 -18.52 -13.76
C CYS A 83 17.11 -18.96 -13.15
N THR A 84 17.16 -19.32 -11.87
CA THR A 84 18.34 -19.87 -11.19
C THR A 84 18.52 -21.37 -11.36
N ASP A 85 17.49 -22.12 -11.77
CA ASP A 85 17.59 -23.58 -11.94
C ASP A 85 18.59 -23.94 -13.05
N GLU A 86 18.70 -23.07 -14.06
CA GLU A 86 19.71 -23.18 -15.12
C GLU A 86 21.17 -23.00 -14.61
N ARG A 87 21.36 -22.42 -13.41
CA ARG A 87 22.71 -22.23 -12.83
C ARG A 87 23.27 -23.52 -12.25
N ILE A 88 22.44 -24.48 -11.86
CA ILE A 88 22.89 -25.73 -11.27
C ILE A 88 23.35 -26.68 -12.38
N LYS A 89 24.63 -26.57 -12.75
CA LYS A 89 25.25 -27.45 -13.75
C LYS A 89 25.35 -28.87 -13.16
N SER A 90 24.57 -29.81 -13.69
CA SER A 90 24.69 -31.23 -13.30
C SER A 90 26.07 -31.75 -13.69
N HIS A 91 26.95 -31.98 -12.71
CA HIS A 91 28.26 -32.56 -12.95
C HIS A 91 28.12 -34.06 -13.26
N PRO A 92 28.77 -34.59 -14.32
CA PRO A 92 28.83 -36.02 -14.57
C PRO A 92 29.72 -36.68 -13.49
N LYS A 93 29.24 -37.80 -12.94
CA LYS A 93 29.98 -38.63 -11.98
C LYS A 93 31.13 -39.33 -12.72
N ASN A 94 32.35 -38.81 -12.62
CA ASN A 94 33.54 -39.58 -12.98
C ASN A 94 34.02 -40.36 -11.74
N GLN A 95 34.21 -41.66 -11.95
CA GLN A 95 34.84 -42.58 -11.03
C GLN A 95 36.35 -42.30 -11.03
N GLU A 96 36.88 -41.80 -9.92
CA GLU A 96 38.32 -41.80 -9.66
C GLU A 96 38.57 -42.58 -8.37
N GLU A 97 39.47 -43.55 -8.50
CA GLU A 97 39.93 -44.51 -7.50
C GLU A 97 40.43 -43.80 -6.24
N TYR A 98 39.72 -44.04 -5.13
CA TYR A 98 39.94 -43.34 -3.86
C TYR A 98 41.22 -43.86 -3.21
N LYS A 99 42.23 -43.00 -3.05
CA LYS A 99 43.24 -43.23 -2.02
C LYS A 99 42.56 -43.02 -0.67
N GLU A 100 42.47 -44.08 0.13
CA GLU A 100 42.01 -44.02 1.51
C GLU A 100 43.01 -43.23 2.36
N VAL A 101 42.81 -41.91 2.36
CA VAL A 101 43.46 -41.03 3.31
C VAL A 101 42.51 -40.88 4.50
N ASN A 102 43.03 -41.13 5.69
CA ASN A 102 42.28 -40.93 6.93
C ASN A 102 41.82 -39.47 7.00
N PHE A 103 40.53 -39.24 6.77
CA PHE A 103 39.93 -37.91 6.71
C PHE A 103 40.25 -37.08 7.96
N THR A 104 40.30 -37.76 9.11
CA THR A 104 40.62 -37.14 10.40
C THR A 104 42.08 -36.71 10.55
N SER A 105 43.03 -37.29 9.82
CA SER A 105 44.44 -36.89 9.85
C SER A 105 44.71 -35.77 8.85
N GLU A 106 44.06 -35.77 7.68
CA GLU A 106 44.12 -34.67 6.72
C GLU A 106 43.53 -33.37 7.30
N LEU A 107 42.39 -33.47 8.00
CA LEU A 107 41.78 -32.32 8.68
C LEU A 107 42.63 -31.75 9.83
N ARG A 108 43.60 -32.52 10.35
CA ARG A 108 44.47 -32.10 11.45
C ARG A 108 45.85 -31.63 11.00
N LYS A 109 46.21 -31.81 9.71
CA LYS A 109 47.42 -31.25 9.12
C LYS A 109 47.25 -29.75 8.90
N HIS A 110 47.58 -28.97 9.91
CA HIS A 110 47.80 -27.54 9.76
C HIS A 110 49.26 -27.33 9.35
N THR A 111 49.50 -26.44 8.39
CA THR A 111 50.87 -25.95 8.16
C THR A 111 51.34 -25.25 9.44
N SER A 112 52.60 -25.46 9.81
CA SER A 112 53.22 -24.74 10.93
C SER A 112 52.98 -23.24 10.72
N SER A 113 52.14 -22.66 11.57
CA SER A 113 51.78 -21.25 11.46
C SER A 113 53.02 -20.41 11.83
N PRO A 114 53.42 -19.42 11.01
CA PRO A 114 54.52 -18.55 11.38
C PRO A 114 54.22 -17.87 12.72
N ALA A 115 55.22 -17.85 13.60
CA ALA A 115 55.10 -17.42 14.99
C ALA A 115 54.27 -16.13 15.13
N ARG A 116 53.23 -16.19 15.97
CA ARG A 116 52.37 -15.04 16.26
C ARG A 116 53.16 -14.01 17.05
N VAL A 117 53.82 -13.08 16.35
CA VAL A 117 54.11 -11.75 16.91
C VAL A 117 52.79 -11.11 17.31
N THR A 118 52.74 -10.52 18.52
CA THR A 118 51.59 -9.80 19.06
C THR A 118 51.27 -8.59 18.18
N LYS A 119 50.44 -8.76 17.16
CA LYS A 119 49.95 -7.65 16.34
C LYS A 119 48.82 -6.95 17.12
N GLY A 120 48.95 -5.64 17.31
CA GLY A 120 47.95 -4.82 18.01
C GLY A 120 46.57 -4.85 17.35
N CYS A 121 45.57 -4.33 18.07
CA CYS A 121 44.17 -4.27 17.65
C CYS A 121 44.04 -3.71 16.22
N THR A 122 43.38 -4.47 15.33
CA THR A 122 43.20 -4.07 13.93
C THR A 122 42.29 -2.86 13.84
N ILE A 123 42.82 -1.75 13.34
CA ILE A 123 42.04 -0.53 13.08
C ILE A 123 41.28 -0.74 11.78
N ILE A 124 39.95 -0.81 11.88
CA ILE A 124 39.07 -0.92 10.70
C ILE A 124 39.19 0.39 9.92
N LYS A 125 39.82 0.35 8.74
CA LYS A 125 39.87 1.47 7.81
C LYS A 125 38.84 1.20 6.71
N PRO A 126 37.59 1.69 6.84
CA PRO A 126 36.60 1.50 5.80
C PRO A 126 37.07 2.20 4.53
N PHE A 127 36.86 1.55 3.39
CA PHE A 127 37.01 2.19 2.09
C PHE A 127 35.76 3.03 1.81
N ASN A 128 35.95 4.09 1.02
CA ASN A 128 34.85 4.96 0.61
C ASN A 128 33.93 4.18 -0.34
N LEU A 129 32.85 3.61 0.20
CA LEU A 129 31.73 3.14 -0.61
C LEU A 129 31.09 4.37 -1.25
N SER A 130 30.96 4.40 -2.58
CA SER A 130 30.17 5.41 -3.26
C SER A 130 28.71 5.23 -2.83
N GLN A 131 28.28 5.97 -1.81
CA GLN A 131 26.87 6.11 -1.51
C GLN A 131 26.27 6.88 -2.68
N GLY A 132 25.83 6.14 -3.71
CA GLY A 132 25.13 6.71 -4.83
C GLY A 132 24.00 7.57 -4.29
N LYS A 133 23.92 8.82 -4.75
CA LYS A 133 22.91 9.79 -4.30
C LYS A 133 21.53 9.33 -4.80
N LYS A 134 21.00 8.28 -4.18
CA LYS A 134 19.61 7.89 -4.31
C LYS A 134 18.84 8.97 -3.57
N ARG A 135 18.01 9.68 -4.33
CA ARG A 135 17.02 10.63 -3.82
C ARG A 135 16.42 10.01 -2.56
N THR A 136 16.63 10.65 -1.41
CA THR A 136 15.94 10.27 -0.17
C THR A 136 14.46 10.48 -0.47
N PHE A 137 13.78 9.41 -0.86
CA PHE A 137 12.34 9.38 -0.75
C PHE A 137 12.10 9.49 0.74
N ASP A 138 11.65 10.68 1.16
CA ASP A 138 11.29 10.97 2.53
C ASP A 138 10.13 10.04 2.88
N GLU A 139 10.48 8.88 3.41
CA GLU A 139 9.59 7.83 3.86
C GLU A 139 8.97 8.27 5.19
N THR A 140 8.24 9.39 5.12
CA THR A 140 7.23 9.79 6.10
C THR A 140 6.00 8.88 6.06
N ALA A 141 6.00 7.87 5.19
CA ALA A 141 5.20 6.68 5.38
C ALA A 141 5.85 5.85 6.50
N SER A 142 5.44 6.13 7.75
CA SER A 142 5.67 5.28 8.91
C SER A 142 5.78 3.82 8.48
N THR A 143 6.88 3.15 8.85
CA THR A 143 7.06 1.70 8.68
C THR A 143 5.74 1.00 8.99
N TYR A 144 5.27 0.14 8.09
CA TYR A 144 3.96 -0.51 8.23
C TYR A 144 3.88 -1.23 9.58
N VAL A 145 2.91 -0.82 10.41
CA VAL A 145 2.59 -1.46 11.68
C VAL A 145 1.24 -2.18 11.52
N PRO A 146 1.15 -3.48 11.83
CA PRO A 146 -0.12 -4.20 11.80
C PRO A 146 -1.19 -3.56 12.67
N LEU A 147 -2.46 -3.62 12.22
CA LEU A 147 -3.58 -3.01 12.93
C LEU A 147 -3.73 -3.53 14.37
N ALA A 148 -3.53 -4.83 14.59
CA ALA A 148 -3.57 -5.42 15.93
C ALA A 148 -2.53 -4.79 16.87
N GLN A 149 -1.31 -4.56 16.37
CA GLN A 149 -0.24 -3.91 17.13
C GLN A 149 -0.56 -2.43 17.42
N GLN A 150 -1.22 -1.74 16.49
CA GLN A 150 -1.69 -0.36 16.70
C GLN A 150 -2.77 -0.29 17.80
N VAL A 151 -3.72 -1.23 17.80
CA VAL A 151 -4.78 -1.32 18.81
C VAL A 151 -4.20 -1.67 20.19
N GLU A 152 -3.29 -2.64 20.26
CA GLU A 152 -2.60 -2.96 21.53
C GLU A 152 -1.78 -1.77 22.05
N ALA A 153 -1.05 -1.09 21.16
CA ALA A 153 -0.31 0.10 21.52
C ALA A 153 -1.25 1.18 22.04
N PHE A 154 -2.43 1.40 21.45
CA PHE A 154 -3.40 2.39 21.94
C PHE A 154 -3.80 2.14 23.40
N TYR A 155 -4.10 0.89 23.77
CA TYR A 155 -4.49 0.55 25.14
C TYR A 155 -3.30 0.55 26.13
N LYS A 156 -2.10 0.18 25.67
CA LYS A 156 -0.90 0.05 26.53
C LYS A 156 -0.05 1.33 26.60
N ARG A 157 -0.19 2.25 25.64
CA ARG A 157 0.66 3.45 25.50
C ARG A 157 0.21 4.51 26.51
N THR A 158 1.06 4.76 27.50
CA THR A 158 0.90 5.90 28.40
C THR A 158 1.06 7.22 27.61
N PRO A 159 0.05 8.12 27.61
CA PRO A 159 0.18 9.43 26.98
C PRO A 159 1.31 10.24 27.61
N ASN A 160 1.98 11.10 26.82
CA ASN A 160 3.19 11.82 27.24
C ASN A 160 2.96 12.65 28.53
N ARG A 161 1.74 13.17 28.73
CA ARG A 161 1.33 13.90 29.94
C ARG A 161 1.47 13.08 31.23
N TYR A 162 1.33 11.76 31.16
CA TYR A 162 1.39 10.86 32.32
C TYR A 162 2.78 10.26 32.52
N HIS A 163 3.77 10.62 31.70
CA HIS A 163 5.16 10.27 31.98
C HIS A 163 5.71 11.17 33.09
N LEU A 164 5.99 10.60 34.27
CA LEU A 164 6.59 11.30 35.42
C LEU A 164 7.99 11.88 35.14
N ARG A 165 8.61 11.49 34.03
CA ARG A 165 9.89 11.99 33.55
C ARG A 165 9.69 12.28 32.07
N SER A 166 10.03 13.49 31.62
CA SER A 166 10.28 13.67 30.18
C SER A 166 11.22 12.54 29.77
N LYS A 167 10.88 11.80 28.72
CA LYS A 167 11.85 10.93 28.07
C LYS A 167 12.91 11.87 27.53
N LYS A 168 13.88 12.21 28.38
CA LYS A 168 15.09 12.91 28.00
C LYS A 168 15.71 11.95 26.99
N ASP A 169 15.79 12.37 25.74
CA ASP A 169 16.66 11.73 24.78
C ASP A 169 17.99 11.48 25.48
N ASP A 170 18.48 10.26 25.36
CA ASP A 170 19.65 9.73 26.07
C ASP A 170 20.93 10.36 25.50
N ASN A 171 21.01 11.70 25.57
CA ASN A 171 22.15 12.50 25.18
C ASN A 171 22.06 13.92 25.77
N SER A 172 22.10 14.04 27.09
CA SER A 172 22.65 15.26 27.73
C SER A 172 22.97 15.02 29.20
N LEU A 173 24.27 15.05 29.46
CA LEU A 173 24.91 14.99 30.75
C LEU A 173 24.53 16.23 31.62
N LEU A 174 24.19 15.95 32.89
CA LEU A 174 24.30 16.81 34.08
C LEU A 174 23.14 17.78 34.51
N PRO A 175 23.09 18.12 35.83
CA PRO A 175 21.88 18.47 36.57
C PRO A 175 21.85 19.95 37.02
N SER A 176 20.65 20.50 37.27
CA SER A 176 20.49 21.78 37.94
C SER A 176 19.43 21.70 39.03
N LYS A 177 19.88 21.83 40.28
CA LYS A 177 19.07 22.01 41.49
C LYS A 177 18.93 23.50 41.75
N SER A 178 17.79 23.98 42.23
CA SER A 178 17.78 25.10 43.18
C SER A 178 16.47 25.22 43.97
N SER A 179 16.63 25.69 45.21
CA SER A 179 15.65 26.23 46.16
C SER A 179 14.94 25.25 47.11
N ALA A 180 15.64 24.92 48.21
CA ALA A 180 15.02 24.39 49.41
C ALA A 180 14.49 25.55 50.28
N THR A 181 13.18 25.57 50.53
CA THR A 181 12.54 26.40 51.56
C THR A 181 12.91 25.90 52.96
N LYS A 182 13.11 26.86 53.88
CA LYS A 182 13.58 26.67 55.27
C LYS A 182 12.75 25.63 56.04
N ILE A 183 13.43 24.69 56.71
CA ILE A 183 12.86 23.58 57.48
C ILE A 183 13.01 23.87 58.99
N SER A 184 11.96 23.58 59.76
CA SER A 184 11.90 23.61 61.23
C SER A 184 13.07 22.85 61.89
N ARG A 185 13.59 23.37 63.01
CA ARG A 185 14.84 22.91 63.66
C ARG A 185 14.77 21.51 64.29
N ASP A 186 13.57 21.01 64.57
CA ASP A 186 13.37 19.61 64.94
C ASP A 186 12.59 18.90 63.83
N PRO A 187 13.19 17.91 63.13
CA PRO A 187 12.48 17.14 62.11
C PRO A 187 11.45 16.24 62.79
N ARG A 188 10.20 16.69 62.81
CA ARG A 188 9.08 15.80 63.18
C ARG A 188 8.81 14.87 62.01
N THR A 189 9.32 13.64 62.10
CA THR A 189 9.05 12.59 61.10
C THR A 189 7.54 12.37 61.05
N PRO A 190 6.86 12.65 59.92
CA PRO A 190 5.43 12.36 59.81
C PRO A 190 5.26 10.84 59.92
N VAL A 191 4.49 10.39 60.91
CA VAL A 191 4.11 8.97 61.04
C VAL A 191 3.06 8.69 59.98
N LEU A 192 3.55 8.46 58.76
CA LEU A 192 2.74 8.09 57.62
C LEU A 192 2.24 6.66 57.85
N GLN A 193 1.05 6.53 58.44
CA GLN A 193 0.28 5.29 58.42
C GLN A 193 -0.26 5.06 56.99
N THR A 194 0.65 4.79 56.04
CA THR A 194 0.31 4.50 54.64
C THR A 194 0.01 3.04 54.41
N LYS A 195 0.34 2.16 55.37
CA LYS A 195 0.06 0.72 55.28
C LYS A 195 -1.43 0.38 55.14
N GLN A 196 -2.34 1.23 55.61
CA GLN A 196 -3.78 1.02 55.49
C GLN A 196 -4.48 1.98 54.52
N ARG A 197 -3.72 2.79 53.77
CA ARG A 197 -4.27 3.62 52.69
C ARG A 197 -4.35 2.80 51.40
N ALA A 198 -5.16 1.74 51.42
CA ALA A 198 -5.53 1.00 50.21
C ALA A 198 -6.86 1.57 49.69
N ARG A 199 -6.89 1.95 48.41
CA ARG A 199 -8.18 2.23 47.75
C ARG A 199 -8.88 0.88 47.52
N PRO A 200 -10.20 0.79 47.74
CA PRO A 200 -10.94 -0.41 47.35
C PRO A 200 -10.77 -0.62 45.84
N VAL A 201 -10.43 -1.85 45.46
CA VAL A 201 -10.24 -2.24 44.07
C VAL A 201 -11.64 -2.28 43.42
N THR A 202 -11.83 -1.49 42.36
CA THR A 202 -13.14 -1.38 41.67
C THR A 202 -13.30 -2.40 40.54
N CYS A 203 -12.24 -3.17 40.23
CA CYS A 203 -12.26 -4.24 39.25
C CYS A 203 -12.21 -5.61 39.93
N LYS A 204 -12.89 -6.58 39.33
CA LYS A 204 -12.85 -7.98 39.79
C LYS A 204 -11.44 -8.53 39.67
N SER A 205 -11.06 -9.39 40.60
CA SER A 205 -9.78 -10.11 40.50
C SER A 205 -9.84 -11.13 39.35
N ALA A 206 -8.69 -11.54 38.80
CA ALA A 206 -8.64 -12.54 37.74
C ALA A 206 -9.31 -13.86 38.17
N ALA A 207 -9.10 -14.29 39.41
CA ALA A 207 -9.74 -15.48 39.98
C ALA A 207 -11.27 -15.38 40.04
N GLU A 208 -11.80 -14.18 40.29
CA GLU A 208 -13.23 -13.92 40.33
C GLU A 208 -13.84 -13.92 38.91
N GLN A 209 -13.11 -13.39 37.91
CA GLN A 209 -13.53 -13.46 36.52
C GLN A 209 -13.57 -14.90 35.99
N GLU A 210 -12.54 -15.71 36.28
CA GLU A 210 -12.48 -17.12 35.88
C GLU A 210 -13.63 -17.94 36.50
N ALA A 211 -13.99 -17.67 37.76
CA ALA A 211 -15.12 -18.33 38.43
C ALA A 211 -16.46 -18.00 37.77
N GLU A 212 -16.67 -16.74 37.36
CA GLU A 212 -17.89 -16.32 36.64
C GLU A 212 -18.00 -16.98 35.26
N GLU A 213 -16.87 -17.18 34.56
CA GLU A 213 -16.85 -17.91 33.30
C GLU A 213 -17.21 -19.38 33.49
N LEU A 214 -16.68 -20.03 34.52
CA LEU A 214 -17.02 -21.41 34.86
C LEU A 214 -18.49 -21.56 35.24
N GLU A 215 -19.04 -20.63 36.03
CA GLU A 215 -20.47 -20.64 36.37
C GLU A 215 -21.32 -20.43 35.12
N LYS A 216 -20.96 -19.50 34.24
CA LYS A 216 -21.65 -19.27 32.97
C LYS A 216 -21.64 -20.50 32.07
N LEU A 217 -20.53 -21.23 32.02
CA LEU A 217 -20.43 -22.50 31.28
C LEU A 217 -21.31 -23.59 31.90
N GLN A 218 -21.38 -23.66 33.22
CA GLN A 218 -22.26 -24.61 33.93
C GLN A 218 -23.75 -24.26 33.76
N GLN A 219 -24.09 -22.97 33.81
CA GLN A 219 -25.44 -22.45 33.55
C GLN A 219 -25.84 -22.66 32.09
N TYR A 220 -24.90 -22.55 31.15
CA TYR A 220 -25.09 -22.89 29.73
C TYR A 220 -25.11 -24.41 29.51
N LYS A 221 -25.89 -25.13 30.32
CA LYS A 221 -26.24 -26.52 30.05
C LYS A 221 -27.21 -26.51 28.88
N PHE A 222 -26.73 -26.84 27.69
CA PHE A 222 -27.49 -26.89 26.43
C PHE A 222 -28.89 -27.48 26.64
N LYS A 223 -29.89 -26.61 26.71
CA LYS A 223 -31.30 -26.99 26.70
C LYS A 223 -31.74 -26.90 25.24
N ALA A 224 -31.72 -28.04 24.54
CA ALA A 224 -32.26 -28.09 23.19
C ALA A 224 -33.74 -27.71 23.26
N ARG A 225 -34.11 -26.63 22.56
CA ARG A 225 -35.52 -26.33 22.30
C ARG A 225 -36.02 -27.40 21.33
N GLU A 226 -37.13 -28.06 21.67
CA GLU A 226 -37.75 -29.06 20.81
C GLU A 226 -38.00 -28.47 19.41
N LEU A 227 -37.69 -29.25 18.37
CA LEU A 227 -37.82 -28.84 16.98
C LEU A 227 -39.30 -28.65 16.65
N ASP A 228 -39.69 -27.47 16.16
CA ASP A 228 -41.09 -27.20 15.79
C ASP A 228 -41.52 -28.20 14.68
N PRO A 229 -42.56 -29.03 14.89
CA PRO A 229 -42.95 -30.07 13.93
C PRO A 229 -43.36 -29.49 12.58
N ARG A 230 -43.76 -28.21 12.52
CA ARG A 230 -44.02 -27.46 11.28
C ARG A 230 -42.82 -27.38 10.34
N ILE A 231 -41.61 -27.52 10.86
CA ILE A 231 -40.37 -27.56 10.07
C ILE A 231 -40.26 -28.88 9.30
N LEU A 232 -40.83 -29.97 9.83
CA LEU A 232 -40.85 -31.28 9.17
C LEU A 232 -41.97 -31.40 8.13
N GLU A 233 -43.04 -30.62 8.28
CA GLU A 233 -44.24 -30.67 7.43
C GLU A 233 -44.08 -30.00 6.05
N GLY A 234 -42.88 -29.52 5.71
CA GLY A 234 -42.53 -29.08 4.36
C GLY A 234 -43.24 -27.79 3.87
N GLY A 235 -43.96 -27.10 4.74
CA GLY A 235 -44.55 -25.79 4.44
C GLY A 235 -43.48 -24.72 4.20
N PRO A 236 -43.85 -23.52 3.68
CA PRO A 236 -42.91 -22.41 3.56
C PRO A 236 -42.49 -21.92 4.96
N ILE A 237 -41.42 -22.53 5.49
CA ILE A 237 -40.80 -22.30 6.81
C ILE A 237 -40.25 -20.88 6.96
N LEU A 238 -40.13 -20.14 5.85
CA LEU A 238 -39.63 -18.79 5.86
C LEU A 238 -40.79 -17.81 6.07
N PRO A 239 -40.81 -17.04 7.18
CA PRO A 239 -41.70 -15.90 7.27
C PRO A 239 -41.47 -15.01 6.04
N LYS A 240 -42.56 -14.52 5.42
CA LYS A 240 -42.50 -13.63 4.26
C LYS A 240 -41.50 -12.52 4.57
N LYS A 241 -40.53 -12.31 3.67
CA LYS A 241 -39.52 -11.25 3.84
C LYS A 241 -40.27 -9.94 4.13
N PRO A 242 -39.92 -9.23 5.22
CA PRO A 242 -40.57 -7.97 5.53
C PRO A 242 -40.40 -7.02 4.32
N PRO A 243 -41.40 -6.17 4.05
CA PRO A 243 -41.32 -5.24 2.92
C PRO A 243 -40.07 -4.39 3.04
N VAL A 244 -39.31 -4.32 1.95
CA VAL A 244 -38.05 -3.58 1.88
C VAL A 244 -38.36 -2.10 2.10
N LYS A 245 -37.67 -1.46 3.05
CA LYS A 245 -37.82 -0.04 3.32
C LYS A 245 -37.46 0.77 2.05
N PRO A 246 -38.17 1.86 1.74
CA PRO A 246 -37.81 2.70 0.61
C PRO A 246 -36.37 3.22 0.77
N PRO A 247 -35.63 3.40 -0.34
CA PRO A 247 -34.26 3.88 -0.29
C PRO A 247 -34.21 5.26 0.39
N THR A 248 -33.31 5.41 1.36
CA THR A 248 -33.09 6.68 2.05
C THR A 248 -32.65 7.74 1.04
N GLN A 249 -33.42 8.81 0.91
CA GLN A 249 -33.02 9.95 0.10
C GLN A 249 -31.90 10.71 0.83
N PRO A 250 -30.83 11.12 0.13
CA PRO A 250 -29.78 11.90 0.74
C PRO A 250 -30.32 13.29 1.09
N ILE A 251 -30.44 13.57 2.39
CA ILE A 251 -30.65 14.93 2.90
C ILE A 251 -29.29 15.63 2.88
N GLY A 252 -29.21 16.72 2.10
CA GLY A 252 -28.03 17.59 2.09
C GLY A 252 -27.85 18.31 3.42
N PHE A 253 -26.63 18.74 3.70
CA PHE A 253 -26.34 19.57 4.87
C PHE A 253 -26.76 21.01 4.58
N ASP A 254 -27.46 21.64 5.52
CA ASP A 254 -27.73 23.07 5.46
C ASP A 254 -26.46 23.84 5.86
N LEU A 255 -25.59 24.09 4.89
CA LEU A 255 -24.31 24.76 5.12
C LEU A 255 -24.51 26.29 5.15
N GLU A 256 -24.07 26.92 6.23
CA GLU A 256 -24.06 28.38 6.35
C GLU A 256 -23.26 29.07 5.23
N THR A 257 -22.29 28.37 4.63
CA THR A 257 -21.54 28.86 3.46
C THR A 257 -22.42 29.02 2.23
N GLU A 258 -23.38 28.11 2.02
CA GLU A 258 -24.36 28.18 0.91
C GLU A 258 -25.24 29.43 1.08
N LYS A 259 -25.73 29.66 2.31
CA LYS A 259 -26.52 30.85 2.67
C LYS A 259 -25.73 32.14 2.42
N ARG A 260 -24.48 32.21 2.87
CA ARG A 260 -23.60 33.37 2.67
C ARG A 260 -23.32 33.66 1.18
N ILE A 261 -23.25 32.63 0.34
CA ILE A 261 -23.08 32.81 -1.11
C ILE A 261 -24.36 33.40 -1.71
N GLN A 262 -25.53 32.83 -1.40
CA GLN A 262 -26.83 33.34 -1.88
C GLN A 262 -27.10 34.78 -1.44
N GLU A 263 -26.73 35.16 -0.21
CA GLU A 263 -26.81 36.54 0.27
C GLU A 263 -25.92 37.52 -0.52
N ARG A 264 -24.72 37.08 -0.93
CA ARG A 264 -23.83 37.91 -1.75
C ARG A 264 -24.34 38.04 -3.18
N GLU A 265 -24.90 36.98 -3.73
CA GLU A 265 -25.47 37.00 -5.08
C GLU A 265 -26.75 37.83 -5.16
N SER A 266 -27.61 37.76 -4.15
CA SER A 266 -28.81 38.60 -4.06
C SER A 266 -28.48 40.09 -3.89
N LYS A 267 -27.45 40.44 -3.11
CA LYS A 267 -27.00 41.84 -2.97
C LYS A 267 -26.41 42.43 -4.24
N LYS A 268 -25.68 41.63 -5.03
CA LYS A 268 -25.12 42.08 -6.32
C LYS A 268 -26.16 42.51 -7.36
N LYS A 269 -27.43 42.09 -7.22
CA LYS A 269 -28.49 42.43 -8.18
C LYS A 269 -29.23 43.74 -7.89
N LEU A 270 -28.99 44.38 -6.73
CA LEU A 270 -29.66 45.63 -6.35
C LEU A 270 -28.76 46.88 -6.54
N GLU A 271 -27.48 46.69 -6.85
CA GLU A 271 -26.49 47.78 -6.94
C GLU A 271 -26.30 48.26 -8.39
N GLU A 272 -27.40 48.40 -9.13
CA GLU A 272 -27.44 49.15 -10.39
C GLU A 272 -28.20 50.47 -10.16
N GLU A 273 -27.95 51.12 -9.02
CA GLU A 273 -28.36 52.51 -8.80
C GLU A 273 -27.34 53.45 -9.45
N HIS A 274 -27.84 54.37 -10.26
CA HIS A 274 -27.06 55.36 -10.99
C HIS A 274 -26.20 56.18 -10.01
N PHE A 275 -24.88 56.03 -10.06
CA PHE A 275 -23.98 56.81 -9.23
C PHE A 275 -23.90 58.25 -9.74
N GLU A 276 -24.56 59.19 -9.07
CA GLU A 276 -24.44 60.63 -9.37
C GLU A 276 -23.32 61.25 -8.54
N PHE A 277 -22.29 61.74 -9.25
CA PHE A 277 -21.10 62.33 -8.64
C PHE A 277 -21.39 63.71 -8.07
N HIS A 278 -21.36 63.81 -6.73
CA HIS A 278 -21.46 65.09 -6.03
C HIS A 278 -20.06 65.56 -5.64
N SER A 279 -19.54 66.58 -6.34
CA SER A 279 -18.27 67.20 -5.96
C SER A 279 -18.45 67.96 -4.64
N ARG A 280 -17.48 67.82 -3.74
CA ARG A 280 -17.46 68.62 -2.51
C ARG A 280 -16.97 70.03 -2.87
N PRO A 281 -17.68 71.10 -2.49
CA PRO A 281 -17.28 72.46 -2.83
C PRO A 281 -15.95 72.84 -2.17
N CYS A 282 -15.20 73.73 -2.83
CA CYS A 282 -13.91 74.19 -2.35
C CYS A 282 -14.05 74.86 -0.97
N PRO A 283 -13.21 74.51 0.04
CA PRO A 283 -13.27 75.15 1.35
C PRO A 283 -12.91 76.64 1.27
N THR A 284 -13.86 77.51 1.59
CA THR A 284 -13.72 78.98 1.47
C THR A 284 -12.67 79.57 2.42
N LYS A 285 -12.32 78.86 3.50
CA LYS A 285 -11.30 79.27 4.49
C LYS A 285 -9.92 79.54 3.89
N ILE A 286 -9.63 78.99 2.71
CA ILE A 286 -8.33 79.16 2.02
C ILE A 286 -8.24 80.54 1.36
N LEU A 287 -9.37 81.21 1.11
CA LEU A 287 -9.43 82.52 0.45
C LEU A 287 -9.42 83.69 1.44
N GLU A 288 -9.57 83.43 2.75
CA GLU A 288 -9.66 84.46 3.79
C GLU A 288 -8.29 84.99 4.24
N ASP A 289 -7.20 84.24 4.01
CA ASP A 289 -5.83 84.62 4.39
C ASP A 289 -5.03 85.34 3.27
N VAL A 290 -5.73 85.84 2.24
CA VAL A 290 -5.12 86.63 1.15
C VAL A 290 -5.82 87.99 1.04
N VAL A 291 -5.62 88.86 2.04
CA VAL A 291 -5.74 90.33 1.94
C VAL A 291 -4.73 90.97 2.89
#